data_AF-A0A8T3PXB5-F1
#
_entry.id   AF-A0A8T3PXB5-F1
#
_cell.length_a   1.000
_cell.length_b   1.000
_cell.length_c   1.000
_cell.angle_alpha   90.00
_cell.angle_beta   90.00
_cell.angle_gamma   90.00
#
_symmetry.space_group_name_H-M   'P 1'
#
loop_
_entity.id
_entity.type
_entity.pdbx_description
1 polymer ?
#
loop_
_entity_poly.entity_id
_entity_poly.type
_entity_poly.pdbx_seq_one_letter_code
_entity_poly.pdbx_strand_id
1 'polypeptide(L)'
;MDVDEDEDEVEPDVFLTQLRSSISQPEVPIESAEARIMSFHKSKGLTADVVVMAGLLEGLMPWSADDRLTVAEQAAALAEQRRLFYVGMTRTRRALVFSSASEIPAHMTQRYRIRHRGWGMNGYRTIASRFMGELGPTLPRAIRGERWEY
;
A
#
# COMPACT_ATOMS: atom_id res chain seq x y z
N MET A 1 29.21 50.10 -21.98
CA MET A 1 28.28 49.04 -22.37
C MET A 1 28.33 48.08 -21.20
N ASP A 2 27.59 48.47 -20.17
CA ASP A 2 27.54 47.81 -18.88
C ASP A 2 26.76 46.51 -19.07
N VAL A 3 27.42 45.40 -18.76
CA VAL A 3 26.78 44.10 -18.64
C VAL A 3 26.49 43.96 -17.15
N ASP A 4 25.23 44.22 -16.78
CA ASP A 4 24.73 43.92 -15.45
C ASP A 4 24.83 42.40 -15.25
N GLU A 5 25.85 41.97 -14.51
CA GLU A 5 25.92 40.65 -13.89
C GLU A 5 25.02 40.66 -12.65
N ASP A 6 23.71 40.55 -12.88
CA ASP A 6 22.79 40.13 -11.83
C ASP A 6 23.05 38.63 -11.57
N GLU A 7 24.10 38.33 -10.80
CA GLU A 7 24.19 37.04 -10.11
C GLU A 7 23.00 36.96 -9.15
N ASP A 8 22.00 36.15 -9.49
CA ASP A 8 20.89 35.78 -8.62
C ASP A 8 21.47 35.21 -7.31
N GLU A 9 21.70 36.08 -6.32
CA GLU A 9 22.12 35.73 -4.97
C GLU A 9 20.96 34.99 -4.30
N VAL A 10 20.88 33.69 -4.54
CA VAL A 10 19.87 32.85 -3.90
C VAL A 10 20.24 32.77 -2.41
N GLU A 11 19.48 33.49 -1.58
CA GLU A 11 19.68 33.46 -0.12
C GLU A 11 19.77 32.00 0.39
N PRO A 12 20.82 31.64 1.13
CA PRO A 12 21.04 30.26 1.57
C PRO A 12 19.85 29.65 2.32
N ASP A 13 19.10 30.46 3.07
CA ASP A 13 17.92 30.01 3.82
C ASP A 13 16.73 29.70 2.90
N VAL A 14 16.56 30.46 1.82
CA VAL A 14 15.55 30.22 0.78
C VAL A 14 15.90 28.94 0.02
N PHE A 15 17.16 28.78 -0.37
CA PHE A 15 17.64 27.55 -1.02
C PHE A 15 17.48 26.33 -0.12
N LEU A 16 17.87 26.40 1.16
CA LEU A 16 17.71 25.29 2.11
C LEU A 16 16.25 24.93 2.33
N THR A 17 15.36 25.92 2.34
CA THR A 17 13.91 25.70 2.45
C THR A 17 13.36 25.01 1.21
N GLN A 18 13.75 25.46 0.01
CA GLN A 18 13.35 24.85 -1.27
C GLN A 18 13.92 23.44 -1.43
N LEU A 19 15.17 23.21 -1.06
CA LEU A 19 15.82 21.91 -1.09
C LEU A 19 15.18 20.94 -0.08
N ARG A 20 14.89 21.40 1.13
CA ARG A 20 14.18 20.60 2.14
C ARG A 20 12.76 20.26 1.70
N SER A 21 12.06 21.20 1.05
CA SER A 21 10.74 20.98 0.47
C SER A 21 10.79 19.93 -0.64
N SER A 22 11.70 20.09 -1.60
CA SER A 22 11.85 19.17 -2.75
C SER A 22 12.33 17.77 -2.34
N ILE A 23 13.18 17.63 -1.34
CA ILE A 23 13.64 16.33 -0.82
C ILE A 23 12.57 15.64 0.03
N SER A 24 11.79 16.41 0.80
CA SER A 24 10.75 15.84 1.69
C SER A 24 9.44 15.52 0.97
N GLN A 25 9.18 16.15 -0.19
CA GLN A 25 7.94 16.00 -0.94
C GLN A 25 8.25 15.68 -2.41
N PRO A 26 8.55 14.41 -2.76
CA PRO A 26 8.67 14.00 -4.15
C PRO A 26 7.28 14.14 -4.81
N GLU A 27 7.08 15.20 -5.60
CA GLU A 27 5.87 15.52 -6.39
C GLU A 27 4.57 14.90 -5.86
N VAL A 28 4.01 15.49 -4.82
CA VAL A 28 2.61 15.20 -4.48
C VAL A 28 1.89 16.52 -4.29
N PRO A 29 1.05 16.95 -5.25
CA PRO A 29 0.26 18.16 -5.13
C PRO A 29 -0.52 18.12 -3.80
N ILE A 30 -0.22 19.08 -2.93
CA ILE A 30 -0.77 19.21 -1.57
C ILE A 30 -2.29 19.43 -1.61
N GLU A 31 -2.83 19.85 -2.76
CA GLU A 31 -4.22 20.25 -2.96
C GLU A 31 -4.83 19.62 -4.23
N SER A 32 -4.91 18.29 -4.29
CA SER A 32 -5.88 17.64 -5.20
C SER A 32 -6.89 16.89 -4.36
N ALA A 33 -8.18 17.14 -4.59
CA ALA A 33 -9.29 16.42 -3.96
C ALA A 33 -9.41 14.97 -4.47
N GLU A 34 -8.31 14.38 -4.92
CA GLU A 34 -8.26 13.13 -5.66
C GLU A 34 -7.76 11.99 -4.77
N ALA A 35 -8.32 10.79 -5.00
CA ALA A 35 -7.84 9.58 -4.39
C ALA A 35 -6.50 9.14 -5.03
N ARG A 36 -5.46 8.98 -4.21
CA ARG A 36 -4.15 8.53 -4.67
C ARG A 36 -4.05 7.01 -4.61
N ILE A 37 -3.83 6.37 -5.76
CA ILE A 37 -3.62 4.93 -5.87
C ILE A 37 -2.13 4.66 -6.06
N MET A 38 -1.55 3.80 -5.20
CA MET A 38 -0.14 3.47 -5.23
C MET A 38 0.11 2.07 -4.65
N SER A 39 1.31 1.53 -4.88
CA SER A 39 1.74 0.29 -4.23
C SER A 39 2.19 0.53 -2.78
N PHE A 40 2.25 -0.53 -1.98
CA PHE A 40 2.80 -0.48 -0.61
C PHE A 40 4.19 0.17 -0.57
N HIS A 41 5.07 -0.20 -1.50
CA HIS A 41 6.42 0.38 -1.59
C HIS A 41 6.40 1.89 -1.84
N LYS A 42 5.58 2.36 -2.78
CA LYS A 42 5.46 3.79 -3.09
C LYS A 42 4.82 4.60 -1.96
N SER A 43 4.07 3.96 -1.07
CA SER A 43 3.48 4.64 0.09
C SER A 43 4.49 5.02 1.17
N LYS A 44 5.72 4.47 1.14
CA LYS A 44 6.73 4.71 2.17
C LYS A 44 7.05 6.20 2.27
N GLY A 45 6.98 6.75 3.49
CA GLY A 45 7.25 8.17 3.76
C GLY A 45 6.03 9.08 3.56
N LEU A 46 5.04 8.66 2.77
CA LEU A 46 3.79 9.40 2.59
C LEU A 46 2.82 9.09 3.73
N THR A 47 1.94 10.02 4.09
CA THR A 47 0.90 9.78 5.09
C THR A 47 -0.41 10.42 4.65
N ALA A 48 -1.53 9.83 5.06
CA ALA A 48 -2.86 10.31 4.74
C ALA A 48 -3.80 10.17 5.94
N ASP A 49 -4.84 11.00 5.99
CA ASP A 49 -5.86 10.91 7.05
C ASP A 49 -6.61 9.59 6.95
N VAL A 50 -6.87 9.14 5.72
CA VAL A 50 -7.58 7.91 5.41
C VAL A 50 -6.72 7.06 4.50
N VAL A 51 -6.55 5.79 4.85
CA VAL A 51 -5.84 4.81 4.02
C VAL A 51 -6.74 3.61 3.79
N VAL A 52 -6.93 3.25 2.53
CA VAL A 52 -7.59 2.01 2.13
C VAL A 52 -6.55 1.04 1.61
N MET A 53 -6.33 -0.04 2.35
CA MET A 53 -5.54 -1.17 1.89
C MET A 53 -6.41 -2.15 1.13
N ALA A 54 -6.35 -2.08 -0.19
CA ALA A 54 -7.07 -2.98 -1.07
C ALA A 54 -6.26 -4.24 -1.41
N GLY A 55 -6.98 -5.29 -1.81
CA GLY A 55 -6.37 -6.51 -2.35
C GLY A 55 -5.67 -7.39 -1.29
N LEU A 56 -6.12 -7.34 -0.03
CA LEU A 56 -5.55 -8.14 1.05
C LEU A 56 -6.03 -9.60 0.96
N LEU A 57 -5.42 -10.33 0.03
CA LEU A 57 -5.76 -11.73 -0.30
C LEU A 57 -4.52 -12.61 -0.26
N GLU A 58 -4.68 -13.85 0.19
CA GLU A 58 -3.61 -14.84 0.10
C GLU A 58 -3.18 -15.09 -1.35
N GLY A 59 -1.87 -15.09 -1.60
CA GLY A 59 -1.28 -15.18 -2.93
C GLY A 59 -1.04 -13.83 -3.60
N LEU A 60 -1.71 -12.75 -3.13
CA LEU A 60 -1.45 -11.37 -3.55
C LEU A 60 -0.70 -10.58 -2.46
N MET A 61 -1.18 -10.64 -1.22
CA MET A 61 -0.54 -10.10 -0.02
C MET A 61 -0.80 -11.03 1.17
N PRO A 62 0.17 -11.84 1.63
CA PRO A 62 1.46 -12.02 1.01
C PRO A 62 1.36 -12.67 -0.37
N TRP A 63 2.26 -12.29 -1.28
CA TRP A 63 2.51 -13.03 -2.50
C TRP A 63 3.09 -14.41 -2.19
N SER A 64 2.72 -15.40 -3.02
CA SER A 64 3.21 -16.77 -2.90
C SER A 64 4.74 -16.81 -2.98
N ALA A 65 5.36 -17.58 -2.08
CA ALA A 65 6.80 -17.80 -2.10
C ALA A 65 7.23 -18.44 -3.43
N ASP A 66 8.46 -18.17 -3.86
CA ASP A 66 9.08 -18.90 -4.97
C ASP A 66 9.60 -20.24 -4.44
N ASP A 67 9.05 -21.34 -4.96
CA ASP A 67 9.39 -22.70 -4.55
C ASP A 67 10.86 -23.06 -4.81
N ARG A 68 11.59 -22.26 -5.60
CA ARG A 68 13.03 -22.40 -5.81
C ARG A 68 13.89 -21.89 -4.65
N LEU A 69 13.31 -21.08 -3.75
CA LEU A 69 14.02 -20.51 -2.60
C LEU A 69 14.14 -21.52 -1.47
N THR A 70 15.20 -21.41 -0.68
CA THR A 70 15.35 -22.17 0.57
C THR A 70 14.29 -21.77 1.58
N VAL A 71 14.02 -22.64 2.56
CA VAL A 71 13.05 -22.36 3.65
C VAL A 71 13.38 -21.05 4.38
N ALA A 72 14.67 -20.78 4.61
CA ALA A 72 15.12 -19.57 5.27
C ALA A 72 14.83 -18.30 4.44
N GLU A 73 15.08 -18.35 3.12
CA GLU A 73 14.79 -17.24 2.21
C GLU A 73 13.29 -16.99 2.06
N GLN A 74 12.48 -18.05 1.99
CA GLN A 74 11.02 -17.92 1.97
C GLN A 74 10.50 -17.25 3.25
N ALA A 75 11.06 -17.62 4.42
CA ALA A 75 10.70 -17.00 5.70
C ALA A 75 11.12 -15.52 5.74
N ALA A 76 12.31 -15.17 5.25
CA ALA A 76 12.78 -13.80 5.16
C ALA A 76 11.91 -12.95 4.22
N ALA A 77 11.54 -13.49 3.05
CA ALA A 77 10.66 -12.82 2.10
C ALA A 77 9.26 -12.58 2.69
N LEU A 78 8.72 -13.54 3.44
CA LEU A 78 7.45 -13.37 4.15
C LEU A 78 7.55 -12.31 5.25
N ALA A 79 8.66 -12.27 6.00
CA ALA A 79 8.90 -11.25 7.01
C ALA A 79 8.99 -9.84 6.41
N GLU A 80 9.62 -9.69 5.24
CA GLU A 80 9.68 -8.41 4.55
C GLU A 80 8.29 -7.96 4.05
N GLN A 81 7.48 -8.88 3.52
CA GLN A 81 6.09 -8.56 3.16
C GLN A 81 5.25 -8.16 4.37
N ARG A 82 5.46 -8.81 5.52
CA ARG A 82 4.84 -8.41 6.79
C ARG A 82 5.26 -6.99 7.19
N ARG A 83 6.54 -6.65 7.02
CA ARG A 83 7.05 -5.30 7.26
C ARG A 83 6.39 -4.29 6.33
N LEU A 84 6.20 -4.61 5.05
CA LEU A 84 5.47 -3.76 4.10
C LEU A 84 4.01 -3.55 4.50
N PHE A 85 3.32 -4.61 4.93
CA PHE A 85 1.96 -4.50 5.48
C PHE A 85 1.91 -3.51 6.65
N TYR A 86 2.81 -3.67 7.62
CA TYR A 86 2.94 -2.75 8.76
C TYR A 86 3.27 -1.31 8.35
N VAL A 87 4.20 -1.12 7.40
CA VAL A 87 4.50 0.21 6.84
C VAL A 87 3.24 0.84 6.29
N GLY A 88 2.46 0.11 5.50
CA GLY A 88 1.19 0.60 4.99
C GLY A 88 0.24 1.02 6.12
N MET A 89 0.14 0.23 7.20
CA MET A 89 -0.81 0.51 8.29
C MET A 89 -0.47 1.83 8.97
N THR A 90 0.82 2.05 9.20
CA THR A 90 1.38 3.26 9.81
C THR A 90 1.38 4.48 8.87
N ARG A 91 0.86 4.37 7.64
CA ARG A 91 0.64 5.55 6.77
C ARG A 91 -0.62 6.34 7.13
N THR A 92 -1.48 5.74 7.95
CA THR A 92 -2.78 6.30 8.34
C THR A 92 -2.67 7.22 9.55
N ARG A 93 -3.36 8.36 9.51
CA ARG A 93 -3.48 9.26 10.68
C ARG A 93 -4.81 9.16 11.43
N ARG A 94 -5.93 8.90 10.73
CA ARG A 94 -7.28 8.90 11.33
C ARG A 94 -8.02 7.56 11.14
N ALA A 95 -8.14 7.07 9.91
CA ALA A 95 -8.96 5.88 9.61
C ALA A 95 -8.29 4.93 8.61
N LEU A 96 -8.14 3.66 9.02
CA LEU A 96 -7.56 2.59 8.19
C LEU A 96 -8.64 1.60 7.80
N VAL A 97 -8.77 1.32 6.51
CA VAL A 97 -9.70 0.34 5.96
C VAL A 97 -8.92 -0.81 5.35
N PHE A 98 -9.25 -2.03 5.75
CA PHE A 98 -8.78 -3.26 5.11
C PHE A 98 -9.85 -3.76 4.14
N SER A 99 -9.45 -4.07 2.91
CA SER A 99 -10.36 -4.59 1.88
C SER A 99 -9.83 -5.88 1.25
N SER A 100 -10.71 -6.88 1.24
CA SER A 100 -10.50 -8.20 0.65
C SER A 100 -11.75 -8.62 -0.13
N ALA A 101 -11.61 -8.99 -1.40
CA ALA A 101 -12.71 -9.57 -2.17
C ALA A 101 -13.06 -10.97 -1.63
N SER A 102 -14.34 -11.34 -1.55
CA SER A 102 -14.80 -12.68 -1.15
C SER A 102 -14.79 -13.70 -2.29
N GLU A 103 -15.04 -13.23 -3.51
CA GLU A 103 -15.00 -14.00 -4.75
C GLU A 103 -14.28 -13.19 -5.83
N ILE A 104 -13.53 -13.87 -6.70
CA ILE A 104 -12.81 -13.27 -7.83
C ILE A 104 -13.01 -14.13 -9.09
N PRO A 105 -13.17 -13.50 -10.28
CA PRO A 105 -13.29 -14.24 -11.55
C PRO A 105 -12.12 -15.20 -11.81
N ALA A 106 -12.41 -16.34 -12.43
CA ALA A 106 -11.43 -17.40 -12.67
C ALA A 106 -10.17 -16.95 -13.44
N HIS A 107 -10.32 -16.03 -14.39
CA HIS A 107 -9.17 -15.54 -15.16
C HIS A 107 -8.19 -14.71 -14.32
N MET A 108 -8.67 -14.05 -13.26
CA MET A 108 -7.81 -13.25 -12.37
C MET A 108 -7.01 -14.13 -11.42
N THR A 109 -7.56 -15.25 -10.95
CA THR A 109 -6.84 -16.13 -10.01
C THR A 109 -5.58 -16.73 -10.65
N GLN A 110 -5.66 -17.12 -11.92
CA GLN A 110 -4.51 -17.64 -12.68
C GLN A 110 -3.45 -16.56 -12.90
N ARG A 111 -3.86 -15.35 -13.30
CA ARG A 111 -2.95 -14.23 -13.59
C ARG A 111 -2.19 -13.76 -12.35
N TYR A 112 -2.88 -13.65 -11.22
CA TYR A 112 -2.33 -13.05 -10.00
C TYR A 112 -1.94 -14.08 -8.93
N ARG A 113 -1.96 -15.38 -9.27
CA ARG A 113 -1.63 -16.49 -8.36
C ARG A 113 -2.37 -16.41 -7.03
N ILE A 114 -3.62 -15.93 -7.06
CA ILE A 114 -4.46 -15.76 -5.87
C ILE A 114 -4.86 -17.14 -5.35
N ARG A 115 -4.62 -17.39 -4.07
CA ARG A 115 -5.04 -18.63 -3.43
C ARG A 115 -6.54 -18.61 -3.16
N HIS A 116 -7.19 -19.71 -3.49
CA HIS A 116 -8.63 -19.85 -3.37
C HIS A 116 -9.03 -21.16 -2.69
N ARG A 117 -10.16 -21.15 -1.99
CA ARG A 117 -10.68 -22.30 -1.22
C ARG A 117 -11.72 -23.14 -1.99
N GLY A 118 -12.09 -22.73 -3.21
CA GLY A 118 -13.02 -23.47 -4.06
C GLY A 118 -13.84 -22.57 -4.98
N TRP A 119 -14.76 -23.17 -5.71
CA TRP A 119 -15.65 -22.48 -6.64
C TRP A 119 -16.82 -21.79 -5.91
N GLY A 120 -17.08 -20.53 -6.27
CA GLY A 120 -18.19 -19.68 -5.85
C GLY A 120 -19.19 -19.46 -6.99
N MET A 121 -20.17 -18.57 -6.79
CA MET A 121 -21.16 -18.28 -7.84
C MET A 121 -20.55 -17.45 -8.98
N ASN A 122 -19.63 -16.55 -8.64
CA ASN A 122 -19.07 -15.56 -9.57
C ASN A 122 -17.59 -15.78 -9.90
N GLY A 123 -17.05 -16.96 -9.57
CA GLY A 123 -15.65 -17.31 -9.78
C GLY A 123 -15.11 -18.16 -8.64
N TYR A 124 -13.91 -17.88 -8.18
CA TYR A 124 -13.31 -18.58 -7.04
C TYR A 124 -13.52 -17.81 -5.74
N ARG A 125 -13.88 -18.54 -4.68
CA ARG A 125 -13.85 -18.01 -3.31
C ARG A 125 -12.42 -17.83 -2.87
N THR A 126 -12.07 -16.59 -2.55
CA THR A 126 -10.72 -16.20 -2.13
C THR A 126 -10.48 -16.54 -0.66
N ILE A 127 -9.25 -16.29 -0.21
CA ILE A 127 -8.85 -16.35 1.19
C ILE A 127 -8.28 -14.98 1.55
N ALA A 128 -8.78 -14.33 2.60
CA ALA A 128 -8.25 -13.06 3.08
C ALA A 128 -6.80 -13.23 3.56
N SER A 129 -6.01 -12.16 3.43
CA SER A 129 -4.60 -12.14 3.86
C SER A 129 -4.43 -12.63 5.29
N ARG A 130 -3.48 -13.56 5.53
CA ARG A 130 -3.11 -13.97 6.89
C ARG A 130 -2.62 -12.82 7.76
N PHE A 131 -2.05 -11.77 7.17
CA PHE A 131 -1.58 -10.60 7.92
C PHE A 131 -2.72 -9.89 8.66
N MET A 132 -3.95 -9.93 8.13
CA MET A 132 -5.12 -9.46 8.86
C MET A 132 -5.42 -10.34 10.08
N GLY A 133 -5.34 -11.67 9.92
CA GLY A 133 -5.59 -12.62 11.02
C GLY A 133 -4.59 -12.50 12.17
N GLU A 134 -3.37 -12.05 11.90
CA GLU A 134 -2.33 -11.83 12.91
C GLU A 134 -2.59 -10.63 13.82
N LEU A 135 -3.48 -9.71 13.44
CA LEU A 135 -3.92 -8.61 14.31
C LEU A 135 -4.76 -9.13 15.50
N GLY A 136 -5.23 -10.38 15.43
CA GLY A 136 -5.94 -11.04 16.52
C GLY A 136 -7.20 -10.27 16.92
N PRO A 137 -7.45 -10.06 18.23
CA PRO A 137 -8.65 -9.37 18.72
C PRO A 137 -8.81 -7.92 18.26
N THR A 138 -7.73 -7.30 17.78
CA THR A 138 -7.77 -5.92 17.28
C THR A 138 -8.29 -5.80 15.86
N LEU A 139 -8.43 -6.94 15.15
CA LEU A 139 -9.01 -6.96 13.82
C LEU A 139 -10.50 -6.58 13.91
N PRO A 140 -10.94 -5.50 13.23
CA PRO A 140 -12.35 -5.14 13.22
C PRO A 140 -13.20 -6.24 12.59
N ARG A 141 -14.46 -6.33 13.02
CA ARG A 141 -15.41 -7.26 12.43
C ARG A 141 -15.57 -6.96 10.95
N ALA A 142 -15.33 -7.97 10.11
CA ALA A 142 -15.54 -7.84 8.67
C ALA A 142 -17.01 -7.51 8.37
N ILE A 143 -17.21 -6.43 7.62
CA ILE A 143 -18.49 -6.01 7.05
C ILE A 143 -18.46 -6.26 5.55
N ARG A 144 -19.61 -6.60 4.97
CA ARG A 144 -19.70 -6.73 3.52
C ARG A 144 -19.71 -5.35 2.88
N GLY A 145 -19.17 -5.26 1.66
CA GLY A 145 -19.12 -4.02 0.90
C GLY A 145 -20.49 -3.37 0.70
N GLU A 146 -21.57 -4.16 0.59
CA GLU A 146 -22.93 -3.60 0.42
C GLU A 146 -23.47 -2.91 1.70
N ARG A 147 -22.84 -3.15 2.85
CA ARG A 147 -23.22 -2.58 4.16
C ARG A 147 -22.16 -1.62 4.71
N TRP A 148 -21.17 -1.26 3.90
CA TRP A 148 -20.11 -0.37 4.32
C TRP A 148 -20.50 1.09 4.06
N GLU A 149 -20.40 1.91 5.10
CA GLU A 149 -20.60 3.35 5.07
C GLU A 149 -19.31 4.02 5.60
N TYR A 150 -18.88 5.13 4.99
CA TYR A 150 -17.67 5.88 5.33
C TYR A 150 -18.00 7.31 5.76
#